data_AF-A0A453MJS7-F1
#
_entry.id   AF-A0A453MJS7-F1
#
_cell.length_a   1.000
_cell.length_b   1.000
_cell.length_c   1.000
_cell.angle_alpha   90.00
_cell.angle_beta   90.00
_cell.angle_gamma   90.00
#
_symmetry.space_group_name_H-M   'P 1'
#
loop_
_entity.id
_entity.type
_entity.pdbx_description
1 polymer ?
#
loop_
_entity_poly.entity_id
_entity_poly.type
_entity_poly.pdbx_seq_one_letter_code
_entity_poly.pdbx_strand_id
1 'polypeptide(L)'
;MGAHFSPCGRFLVACVACLLPQTEGDQGNQLPVQYESTGAGTSPTRHPLPSHGVIYELRVYSLEEATFGEILTSRAIRAAHCLTSIQFSPTSEHILLAYGRRHSSLLRSIVMDAETTGIPVYTILEVYRVSDMELVRVLPSAEDEVNVACFHPSPGGGLVYGTKEGKLRILQHNGADAASMGLCA
;
A
#
# COMPACT_ATOMS: atom_id res chain seq x y z
N MET A 1 -5.95 -7.22 -4.91
CA MET A 1 -5.94 -7.55 -3.47
C MET A 1 -4.97 -8.71 -3.28
N GLY A 2 -4.02 -8.56 -2.36
CA GLY A 2 -2.91 -9.49 -2.17
C GLY A 2 -2.93 -10.12 -0.78
N ALA A 3 -2.35 -11.32 -0.68
CA ALA A 3 -2.03 -12.00 0.56
C ALA A 3 -0.71 -12.76 0.38
N HIS A 4 0.02 -13.00 1.47
CA HIS A 4 1.30 -13.70 1.42
C HIS A 4 1.54 -14.49 2.70
N PHE A 5 2.03 -15.72 2.58
CA PHE A 5 2.45 -16.54 3.72
C PHE A 5 3.86 -16.16 4.14
N SER A 6 4.13 -16.10 5.45
CA SER A 6 5.49 -15.84 5.93
C SER A 6 6.39 -17.05 5.64
N PRO A 7 7.67 -16.86 5.30
CA PRO A 7 8.61 -17.96 5.11
C PRO A 7 8.75 -18.90 6.30
N CYS A 8 8.51 -18.42 7.53
CA CYS A 8 8.51 -19.27 8.73
C CYS A 8 7.21 -20.08 8.91
N GLY A 9 6.21 -19.91 8.04
CA GLY A 9 4.94 -20.65 8.07
C GLY A 9 3.97 -20.25 9.17
N ARG A 10 4.34 -19.29 10.04
CA ARG A 10 3.55 -18.91 11.21
C ARG A 10 2.54 -17.80 10.97
N PHE A 11 2.66 -17.06 9.86
CA PHE A 11 1.88 -15.85 9.64
C PHE A 11 1.31 -15.79 8.22
N LEU A 12 0.13 -15.20 8.10
CA LEU A 12 -0.47 -14.78 6.84
C LEU A 12 -0.66 -13.27 6.89
N VAL A 13 -0.16 -12.54 5.89
CA VAL A 13 -0.51 -11.12 5.73
C VAL A 13 -1.53 -10.97 4.62
N ALA A 14 -2.53 -10.12 4.82
CA ALA A 14 -3.52 -9.81 3.79
C ALA A 14 -3.94 -8.33 3.84
N CYS A 15 -4.25 -7.78 2.67
CA CYS A 15 -4.96 -6.50 2.55
C CYS A 15 -6.47 -6.76 2.51
N VAL A 16 -7.20 -6.22 3.47
CA VAL A 16 -8.64 -6.48 3.68
C VAL A 16 -9.42 -5.17 3.61
N ALA A 17 -10.57 -5.20 2.92
CA ALA A 17 -11.53 -4.10 2.93
C ALA A 17 -12.40 -4.19 4.19
N CYS A 18 -12.58 -3.09 4.90
CA CYS A 18 -13.39 -2.99 6.11
C CYS A 18 -14.43 -1.88 5.94
N LEU A 19 -15.66 -2.16 6.36
CA LEU A 19 -16.73 -1.16 6.41
C LEU A 19 -16.54 -0.32 7.66
N LEU A 20 -16.57 1.00 7.51
CA LEU A 20 -16.69 1.88 8.67
C LEU A 20 -18.07 1.67 9.30
N PRO A 21 -18.15 1.43 10.62
CA PRO A 21 -19.44 1.38 11.29
C PRO A 21 -20.12 2.75 11.13
N GLN A 22 -21.39 2.75 10.70
CA GLN A 22 -22.17 3.97 10.66
C GLN A 22 -22.32 4.48 12.09
N THR A 23 -21.74 5.65 12.40
CA THR A 23 -22.12 6.38 13.61
C THR A 23 -23.54 6.86 13.40
N GLU A 24 -24.50 6.41 14.22
CA GLU A 24 -25.93 6.80 14.21
C GLU A 24 -26.20 8.30 14.49
N GLY A 25 -25.23 9.19 14.24
CA GLY A 25 -25.33 10.64 14.42
C GLY A 25 -25.44 11.47 13.14
N ASP A 26 -25.33 10.88 11.94
CA ASP A 26 -25.27 11.63 10.67
C ASP A 26 -26.62 11.75 9.93
N GLN A 27 -27.74 11.77 10.67
CA GLN A 27 -29.06 12.09 10.11
C GLN A 27 -29.26 13.58 9.76
N GLY A 28 -28.20 14.40 9.70
CA GLY A 28 -28.34 15.84 9.52
C GLY A 28 -27.15 16.51 8.85
N ASN A 29 -26.88 16.20 7.57
CA ASN A 29 -26.40 17.13 6.53
C ASN A 29 -25.77 16.40 5.33
N GLN A 30 -26.50 15.49 4.69
CA GLN A 30 -26.05 14.99 3.38
C GLN A 30 -26.44 15.96 2.28
N LEU A 31 -25.54 16.91 1.97
CA LEU A 31 -25.55 17.62 0.69
C LEU A 31 -25.11 16.61 -0.39
N PRO A 32 -25.91 16.37 -1.44
CA PRO A 32 -25.54 15.43 -2.48
C PRO A 32 -24.36 16.00 -3.29
N VAL A 33 -23.23 15.29 -3.26
CA VAL A 33 -22.13 15.50 -4.21
C VAL A 33 -22.64 15.05 -5.59
N GLN A 34 -23.03 16.01 -6.41
CA GLN A 34 -23.42 15.79 -7.80
C GLN A 34 -22.24 15.21 -8.59
N TYR A 35 -22.34 13.94 -8.97
CA TYR A 35 -21.60 13.44 -10.11
C TYR A 35 -22.46 13.72 -11.36
N GLU A 36 -22.04 14.68 -12.19
CA GLU A 36 -22.64 14.85 -13.52
C GLU A 36 -22.18 13.69 -14.39
N SER A 37 -22.99 12.63 -14.45
CA SER A 37 -22.88 11.62 -15.51
C SER A 37 -24.02 11.85 -16.49
N THR A 38 -23.70 12.57 -17.57
CA THR A 38 -24.46 12.56 -18.81
C THR A 38 -24.44 11.14 -19.39
N GLY A 39 -25.60 10.48 -19.43
CA GLY A 39 -25.74 9.16 -20.07
C GLY A 39 -26.93 8.37 -19.54
N ALA A 40 -28.02 8.40 -20.31
CA ALA A 40 -29.29 7.76 -20.02
C ALA A 40 -29.17 6.22 -19.88
N GLY A 41 -29.83 5.68 -18.85
CA GLY A 41 -29.98 4.24 -18.62
C GLY A 41 -30.65 4.01 -17.25
N THR A 42 -31.97 4.17 -17.18
CA THR A 42 -32.73 4.01 -15.93
C THR A 42 -32.94 2.52 -15.62
N SER A 43 -32.06 1.91 -14.82
CA SER A 43 -32.32 0.60 -14.23
C SER A 43 -33.29 0.73 -13.04
N PRO A 44 -34.37 -0.07 -12.94
CA PRO A 44 -35.37 0.02 -11.86
C PRO A 44 -34.88 -0.41 -10.48
N THR A 45 -33.62 -0.85 -10.35
CA THR A 45 -33.01 -1.40 -9.13
C THR A 45 -31.93 -0.50 -8.53
N ARG A 46 -32.01 0.83 -8.73
CA ARG A 46 -31.20 1.78 -7.96
C ARG A 46 -31.80 1.96 -6.57
N HIS A 47 -31.57 0.99 -5.68
CA HIS A 47 -31.51 1.34 -4.26
C HIS A 47 -30.29 2.25 -4.06
N PRO A 48 -30.45 3.41 -3.39
CA PRO A 48 -29.30 4.14 -2.87
C PRO A 48 -28.64 3.21 -1.85
N LEU A 49 -27.59 2.49 -2.26
CA LEU A 49 -26.71 1.86 -1.30
C LEU A 49 -26.12 3.00 -0.49
N PRO A 50 -26.23 2.99 0.85
CA PRO A 50 -25.56 3.99 1.67
C PRO A 50 -24.10 3.95 1.27
N SER A 51 -23.51 5.11 0.98
CA SER A 51 -22.09 5.28 0.67
C SER A 51 -21.28 4.96 1.94
N HIS A 52 -21.21 3.69 2.29
CA HIS A 52 -20.39 3.23 3.40
C HIS A 52 -18.94 3.51 3.03
N GLY A 53 -18.26 4.29 3.88
CA GLY A 53 -16.82 4.46 3.74
C GLY A 53 -16.13 3.11 3.90
N VAL A 54 -15.43 2.67 2.86
CA VAL A 54 -14.57 1.48 2.90
C VAL A 54 -13.16 1.94 3.26
N ILE A 55 -12.64 1.45 4.38
CA ILE A 55 -11.22 1.55 4.69
C ILE A 55 -10.54 0.24 4.30
N TYR A 56 -9.22 0.29 4.10
CA TYR A 56 -8.44 -0.91 3.85
C TYR A 56 -7.39 -1.06 4.94
N GLU A 57 -7.23 -2.28 5.42
CA GLU A 57 -6.23 -2.63 6.43
C GLU A 57 -5.28 -3.69 5.90
N LEU A 58 -4.00 -3.54 6.24
CA LEU A 58 -3.03 -4.61 6.21
C LEU A 58 -3.09 -5.34 7.55
N ARG A 59 -3.39 -6.63 7.52
CA ARG A 59 -3.55 -7.47 8.72
C ARG A 59 -2.58 -8.64 8.68
N VAL A 60 -1.96 -8.92 9.81
CA VAL A 60 -1.15 -10.13 10.03
C VAL A 60 -1.97 -11.08 10.89
N TYR A 61 -2.21 -12.27 10.36
CA TYR A 61 -2.93 -13.36 11.00
C TYR A 61 -1.96 -14.42 11.49
N SER A 62 -2.24 -15.02 12.63
CA SER A 62 -1.53 -16.21 13.10
C SER A 62 -1.99 -17.46 12.35
N LEU A 63 -1.03 -18.32 12.03
CA LEU A 63 -1.24 -19.68 11.52
C LEU A 63 -0.82 -20.75 12.53
N GLU A 64 -0.43 -20.36 13.75
CA GLU A 64 -0.12 -21.30 14.83
C GLU A 64 -1.40 -21.92 15.38
N GLU A 65 -1.33 -23.20 15.79
CA GLU A 65 -2.51 -23.97 16.22
C GLU A 65 -3.32 -23.28 17.32
N ALA A 66 -2.65 -22.72 18.33
CA ALA A 66 -3.30 -22.11 19.49
C ALA A 66 -4.01 -20.78 19.19
N THR A 67 -3.60 -20.07 18.13
CA THR A 67 -4.07 -18.71 17.79
C THR A 67 -4.53 -18.62 16.34
N PHE A 68 -4.84 -19.76 15.71
CA PHE A 68 -5.09 -19.83 14.27
C PHE A 68 -6.23 -18.88 13.86
N GLY A 69 -5.91 -17.96 12.94
CA GLY A 69 -6.85 -16.97 12.42
C GLY A 69 -6.99 -15.70 13.26
N GLU A 70 -6.34 -15.60 14.42
CA GLU A 70 -6.30 -14.36 15.20
C GLU A 70 -5.51 -13.27 14.47
N ILE A 71 -5.99 -12.03 14.56
CA ILE A 71 -5.28 -10.85 14.05
C ILE A 71 -4.23 -10.46 15.08
N LEU A 72 -2.96 -10.68 14.76
CA LEU A 72 -1.84 -10.33 15.62
C LEU A 72 -1.57 -8.82 15.60
N THR A 73 -1.66 -8.22 14.42
CA THR A 73 -1.51 -6.77 14.24
C THR A 73 -2.21 -6.29 12.97
N SER A 74 -2.62 -5.03 12.96
CA SER A 74 -3.29 -4.41 11.82
C SER A 74 -2.91 -2.95 11.65
N ARG A 75 -2.96 -2.46 10.40
CA ARG A 75 -2.76 -1.05 10.09
C ARG A 75 -3.59 -0.62 8.89
N ALA A 76 -4.26 0.52 9.01
CA ALA A 76 -4.93 1.14 7.88
C ALA A 76 -3.92 1.53 6.79
N ILE A 77 -4.25 1.25 5.52
CA ILE A 77 -3.45 1.60 4.35
C ILE A 77 -4.21 2.54 3.42
N ARG A 78 -3.50 3.55 2.90
CA ARG A 78 -4.11 4.68 2.17
C ARG A 78 -4.41 4.42 0.70
N ALA A 79 -3.75 3.42 0.09
CA ALA A 79 -3.75 3.24 -1.37
C ALA A 79 -3.91 1.77 -1.78
N ALA A 80 -4.78 1.03 -1.09
CA ALA A 80 -5.04 -0.38 -1.39
C ALA A 80 -5.47 -0.64 -2.84
N HIS A 81 -6.16 0.31 -3.47
CA HIS A 81 -6.57 0.25 -4.87
C HIS A 81 -5.40 0.34 -5.87
N CYS A 82 -4.22 0.78 -5.42
CA CYS A 82 -3.00 0.82 -6.21
C CYS A 82 -2.05 -0.33 -5.89
N LEU A 83 -2.37 -1.19 -4.93
CA LEU A 83 -1.45 -2.19 -4.40
C LEU A 83 -1.20 -3.32 -5.40
N THR A 84 0.06 -3.57 -5.74
CA THR A 84 0.48 -4.58 -6.71
C THR A 84 1.26 -5.74 -6.08
N SER A 85 1.90 -5.54 -4.93
CA SER A 85 2.59 -6.62 -4.23
C SER A 85 2.47 -6.48 -2.71
N ILE A 86 2.33 -7.64 -2.05
CA ILE A 86 2.48 -7.81 -0.60
C ILE A 86 3.43 -8.99 -0.42
N GLN A 87 4.51 -8.80 0.33
CA GLN A 87 5.46 -9.89 0.55
C GLN A 87 6.10 -9.81 1.93
N PHE A 88 6.19 -10.95 2.62
CA PHE A 88 7.07 -11.05 3.77
C PHE A 88 8.53 -11.07 3.33
N SER A 89 9.40 -10.43 4.11
CA SER A 89 10.85 -10.61 4.02
C SER A 89 11.25 -12.07 4.31
N PRO A 90 12.44 -12.52 3.87
CA PRO A 90 12.94 -13.87 4.14
C PRO A 90 12.98 -14.24 5.63
N THR A 91 13.19 -13.26 6.52
CA THR A 91 13.21 -13.47 7.97
C THR A 91 11.83 -13.48 8.61
N SER A 92 10.76 -13.19 7.83
CA SER A 92 9.40 -12.96 8.33
C SER A 92 9.24 -11.76 9.27
N GLU A 93 10.25 -10.88 9.39
CA GLU A 93 10.22 -9.73 10.31
C GLU A 93 9.67 -8.45 9.66
N HIS A 94 9.63 -8.40 8.33
CA HIS A 94 9.16 -7.25 7.57
C HIS A 94 8.14 -7.65 6.50
N ILE A 95 7.29 -6.69 6.11
CA ILE A 95 6.32 -6.78 5.02
C ILE A 95 6.59 -5.66 4.02
N LEU A 96 6.77 -6.00 2.75
CA LEU A 96 6.85 -5.09 1.62
C LEU A 96 5.46 -4.86 1.04
N LEU A 97 5.08 -3.60 0.84
CA LEU A 97 3.97 -3.18 0.00
C LEU A 97 4.50 -2.44 -1.22
N ALA A 98 3.97 -2.76 -2.40
CA ALA A 98 4.29 -2.08 -3.65
C ALA A 98 3.05 -1.48 -4.30
N TYR A 99 3.21 -0.32 -4.94
CA TYR A 99 2.13 0.42 -5.56
C TYR A 99 2.39 0.66 -7.06
N GLY A 100 1.40 0.33 -7.87
CA GLY A 100 1.51 0.36 -9.32
C GLY A 100 0.75 1.48 -9.99
N ARG A 101 0.20 2.47 -9.28
CA ARG A 101 -0.46 3.62 -9.92
C ARG A 101 -0.13 4.87 -9.13
N ARG A 102 0.13 5.97 -9.83
CA ARG A 102 0.23 7.29 -9.22
C ARG A 102 -1.16 7.74 -8.76
N HIS A 103 -1.34 7.83 -7.46
CA HIS A 103 -2.58 8.31 -6.84
C HIS A 103 -2.26 9.39 -5.81
N SER A 104 -3.17 10.34 -5.62
CA SER A 104 -2.96 11.49 -4.72
C SER A 104 -2.66 11.06 -3.27
N SER A 105 -3.22 9.92 -2.81
CA SER A 105 -2.94 9.37 -1.48
C SER A 105 -1.51 8.82 -1.31
N LEU A 106 -0.78 8.65 -2.41
CA LEU A 106 0.64 8.27 -2.45
C LEU A 106 1.55 9.44 -2.81
N LEU A 107 1.00 10.62 -3.13
CA LEU A 107 1.80 11.80 -3.44
C LEU A 107 2.59 12.19 -2.19
N ARG A 108 3.93 12.23 -2.34
CA ARG A 108 4.83 12.51 -1.23
C ARG A 108 5.30 13.95 -1.24
N SER A 109 5.72 14.43 -2.40
CA SER A 109 6.23 15.79 -2.60
C SER A 109 6.11 16.20 -4.07
N ILE A 110 6.34 17.48 -4.34
CA ILE A 110 6.49 18.04 -5.68
C ILE A 110 7.86 18.70 -5.69
N VAL A 111 8.75 18.24 -6.56
CA VAL A 111 10.11 18.79 -6.72
C VAL A 111 10.12 19.72 -7.91
N MET A 112 10.76 20.88 -7.81
CA MET A 112 10.84 21.84 -8.92
C MET A 112 11.99 21.47 -9.84
N ASP A 113 11.71 21.32 -11.14
CA ASP A 113 12.74 21.16 -12.17
C ASP A 113 13.31 22.53 -12.59
N ALA A 114 14.46 22.50 -13.27
CA ALA A 114 15.14 23.67 -13.84
C ALA A 114 14.24 24.49 -14.80
N GLU A 115 13.22 23.85 -15.39
CA GLU A 115 12.24 24.46 -16.30
C GLU A 115 10.96 24.98 -15.60
N THR A 116 10.97 25.13 -14.28
CA THR A 116 9.83 25.62 -13.44
C THR A 116 8.59 24.72 -13.38
N THR A 117 8.61 23.54 -14.01
CA THR A 117 7.56 22.53 -13.87
C THR A 117 7.75 21.70 -12.61
N GLY A 118 6.73 21.65 -11.75
CA GLY A 118 6.74 20.81 -10.56
C GLY A 118 6.54 19.33 -10.93
N ILE A 119 7.52 18.49 -10.61
CA ILE A 119 7.49 17.04 -10.82
C ILE A 119 6.94 16.36 -9.56
N PRO A 120 5.76 15.70 -9.64
CA PRO A 120 5.20 15.00 -8.50
C PRO A 120 5.96 13.69 -8.24
N VAL A 121 6.32 13.47 -6.97
CA VAL A 121 7.01 12.28 -6.48
C VAL A 121 6.04 11.45 -5.65
N TYR A 122 5.86 10.18 -6.02
CA TYR A 122 4.92 9.26 -5.38
C TYR A 122 5.65 8.19 -4.59
N THR A 123 5.06 7.75 -3.46
CA THR A 123 5.49 6.53 -2.78
C THR A 123 5.16 5.31 -3.64
N ILE A 124 6.18 4.54 -4.00
CA ILE A 124 6.03 3.32 -4.82
C ILE A 124 6.22 2.04 -4.02
N LEU A 125 6.97 2.09 -2.91
CA LEU A 125 7.15 0.96 -1.99
C LEU A 125 7.14 1.44 -0.54
N GLU A 126 6.60 0.62 0.35
CA GLU A 126 6.66 0.78 1.80
C GLU A 126 7.10 -0.54 2.43
N VAL A 127 7.91 -0.47 3.49
CA VAL A 127 8.31 -1.65 4.29
C VAL A 127 7.85 -1.44 5.71
N TYR A 128 7.07 -2.38 6.22
CA TYR A 128 6.57 -2.40 7.58
C TYR A 128 7.26 -3.48 8.40
N ARG A 129 7.48 -3.21 9.69
CA ARG A 129 7.91 -4.21 10.66
C ARG A 129 6.70 -5.02 11.13
N VAL A 130 6.85 -6.34 11.22
CA VAL A 130 5.72 -7.25 11.53
C VAL A 130 5.27 -7.14 12.99
N SER A 131 6.17 -6.87 13.93
CA SER A 131 5.86 -6.87 15.36
C SER A 131 4.89 -5.78 15.80
N ASP A 132 4.93 -4.61 15.16
CA ASP A 132 4.21 -3.40 15.58
C ASP A 132 3.60 -2.62 14.40
N MET A 133 3.75 -3.13 13.17
CA MET A 133 3.35 -2.45 11.94
C MET A 133 4.00 -1.08 11.75
N GLU A 134 5.16 -0.81 12.36
CA GLU A 134 5.92 0.42 12.16
C GLU A 134 6.39 0.52 10.69
N LEU A 135 6.30 1.71 10.09
CA LEU A 135 6.79 1.96 8.74
C LEU A 135 8.30 2.23 8.81
N VAL A 136 9.12 1.27 8.42
CA VAL A 136 10.59 1.35 8.55
C VAL A 136 11.28 1.87 7.30
N ARG A 137 10.64 1.79 6.12
CA ARG A 137 11.20 2.32 4.87
C ARG A 137 10.11 2.74 3.90
N VAL A 138 10.40 3.80 3.15
CA VAL A 138 9.59 4.28 2.02
C VAL A 138 10.53 4.45 0.83
N LEU A 139 10.12 3.97 -0.35
CA LEU A 139 10.78 4.32 -1.61
C LEU A 139 9.87 5.24 -2.42
N PRO A 140 10.26 6.49 -2.65
CA PRO A 140 9.58 7.39 -3.58
C PRO A 140 10.12 7.26 -5.00
N SER A 141 9.30 7.57 -6.01
CA SER A 141 9.71 7.75 -7.40
C SER A 141 8.80 8.73 -8.13
N ALA A 142 9.37 9.54 -9.02
CA ALA A 142 8.64 10.40 -9.95
C ALA A 142 8.25 9.67 -11.24
N GLU A 143 8.94 8.57 -11.56
CA GLU A 143 8.85 7.88 -12.85
C GLU A 143 8.20 6.52 -12.74
N ASP A 144 8.61 5.71 -11.77
CA ASP A 144 8.31 4.29 -11.77
C ASP A 144 6.87 4.02 -11.30
N GLU A 145 6.16 3.15 -12.03
CA GLU A 145 4.94 2.49 -11.53
C GLU A 145 5.23 1.00 -11.30
N VAL A 146 5.18 0.53 -10.05
CA VAL A 146 5.60 -0.83 -9.71
C VAL A 146 4.54 -1.86 -10.09
N ASN A 147 4.89 -2.79 -10.97
CA ASN A 147 4.04 -3.91 -11.33
C ASN A 147 4.21 -5.10 -10.38
N VAL A 148 5.45 -5.38 -9.96
CA VAL A 148 5.76 -6.45 -9.02
C VAL A 148 7.01 -6.08 -8.22
N ALA A 149 7.07 -6.47 -6.96
CA ALA A 149 8.28 -6.34 -6.15
C ALA A 149 8.50 -7.57 -5.27
N CYS A 150 9.77 -7.90 -5.04
CA CYS A 150 10.15 -8.97 -4.15
C CYS A 150 11.44 -8.67 -3.39
N PHE A 151 11.56 -9.23 -2.18
CA PHE A 151 12.82 -9.28 -1.45
C PHE A 151 13.78 -10.26 -2.11
N HIS A 152 15.08 -9.96 -1.97
CA HIS A 152 16.12 -10.94 -2.18
C HIS A 152 15.95 -12.12 -1.19
N PRO A 153 16.16 -13.39 -1.59
CA PRO A 153 15.93 -14.56 -0.73
C PRO A 153 16.88 -14.61 0.48
N SER A 154 18.11 -14.10 0.35
CA SER A 154 19.03 -13.97 1.49
C SER A 154 18.75 -12.67 2.26
N PRO A 155 18.62 -12.71 3.60
CA PRO A 155 18.52 -11.52 4.43
C PRO A 155 19.66 -10.52 4.15
N GLY A 156 19.34 -9.23 4.07
CA GLY A 156 20.32 -8.20 3.72
C GLY A 156 20.70 -8.12 2.24
N GLY A 157 20.15 -8.97 1.36
CA GLY A 157 20.40 -8.87 -0.09
C GLY A 157 19.62 -7.74 -0.79
N GLY A 158 18.72 -7.07 -0.09
CA GLY A 158 17.90 -5.99 -0.62
C GLY A 158 16.60 -6.46 -1.28
N LEU A 159 16.14 -5.75 -2.30
CA LEU A 159 14.89 -6.04 -3.03
C LEU A 159 15.01 -5.72 -4.52
N VAL A 160 14.13 -6.33 -5.32
CA VAL A 160 13.99 -6.09 -6.75
C VAL A 160 12.55 -5.72 -7.06
N TYR A 161 12.34 -4.77 -7.97
CA TYR A 161 11.01 -4.51 -8.49
C TYR A 161 11.00 -4.31 -10.00
N GLY A 162 9.94 -4.81 -10.63
CA GLY A 162 9.64 -4.60 -12.04
C GLY A 162 8.60 -3.50 -12.19
N THR A 163 8.81 -2.62 -13.17
CA THR A 163 7.91 -1.50 -13.45
C THR A 163 7.00 -1.79 -14.64
N LYS A 164 5.89 -1.06 -14.76
CA LYS A 164 4.99 -1.17 -15.92
C LYS A 164 5.63 -0.69 -17.22
N GLU A 165 6.64 0.15 -17.13
CA GLU A 165 7.44 0.65 -18.25
C GLU A 165 8.46 -0.40 -18.74
N GLY A 166 8.47 -1.61 -18.16
CA GLY A 166 9.37 -2.69 -18.55
C GLY A 166 10.77 -2.59 -17.98
N LYS A 167 10.99 -1.76 -16.95
CA LYS A 167 12.29 -1.64 -16.27
C LYS A 167 12.36 -2.62 -15.09
N LEU A 168 13.56 -3.15 -14.84
CA LEU A 168 13.89 -3.87 -13.61
C LEU A 168 14.81 -3.01 -12.76
N ARG A 169 14.48 -2.86 -11.48
CA ARG A 169 15.24 -2.04 -10.52
C ARG A 169 15.70 -2.93 -9.38
N ILE A 170 16.97 -2.78 -8.99
CA ILE A 170 17.60 -3.56 -7.91
C ILE A 170 18.03 -2.58 -6.83
N LEU A 171 17.54 -2.77 -5.61
CA LEU A 171 17.97 -2.02 -4.43
C LEU A 171 18.76 -2.96 -3.53
N GLN A 172 20.06 -2.75 -3.44
CA GLN A 172 20.91 -3.49 -2.51
C GLN A 172 20.83 -2.86 -1.12
N HIS A 173 20.81 -3.69 -0.08
CA HIS A 173 20.88 -3.19 1.28
C HIS A 173 22.36 -3.02 1.67
N ASN A 174 22.90 -1.82 1.48
CA ASN A 174 24.20 -1.48 2.01
C ASN A 174 24.05 -1.14 3.48
N GLY A 175 24.73 -1.88 4.38
CA GLY A 175 24.73 -1.61 5.82
C GLY A 175 25.24 -0.22 6.23
N ALA A 176 25.66 0.61 5.26
CA ALA A 176 26.12 1.98 5.44
C ALA A 176 25.00 3.05 5.30
N ASP A 177 23.81 2.70 4.80
CA ASP A 177 22.77 3.68 4.43
C ASP A 177 21.93 4.23 5.60
N ALA A 178 22.28 3.96 6.85
CA ALA A 178 21.65 4.64 7.99
C ALA A 178 22.08 6.11 8.13
N ALA A 179 23.09 6.57 7.39
CA ALA A 179 23.66 7.91 7.54
C ALA A 179 23.68 8.79 6.27
N SER A 180 23.28 8.31 5.08
CA SER A 180 23.48 9.09 3.84
C SER A 180 22.37 8.96 2.80
N MET A 181 21.15 9.37 3.13
CA MET A 181 20.16 9.78 2.10
C MET A 181 19.49 11.09 2.48
N GLY A 182 20.31 12.12 2.66
CA GLY A 182 19.94 13.45 2.24
C GLY A 182 20.10 13.52 0.72
N LEU A 183 19.01 13.89 0.03
CA LEU A 183 18.96 14.40 -1.34
C LEU A 183 20.01 13.87 -2.32
N CYS A 184 19.63 12.95 -3.20
CA CYS A 184 20.15 12.99 -4.56
C CYS A 184 19.19 13.86 -5.37
N ALA A 185 19.69 15.05 -5.73
CA ALA A 185 19.13 15.97 -6.71
C ALA A 185 19.15 15.37 -8.12
#